data_AF-A0A7V2AUV8-F1
#
_entry.id   AF-A0A7V2AUV8-F1
#
_cell.length_a   1.000
_cell.length_b   1.000
_cell.length_c   1.000
_cell.angle_alpha   90.00
_cell.angle_beta   90.00
_cell.angle_gamma   90.00
#
_symmetry.space_group_name_H-M   'P 1'
#
loop_
_entity.id
_entity.type
_entity.pdbx_description
1 polymer ?
#
loop_
_entity_poly.entity_id
_entity_poly.type
_entity_poly.pdbx_seq_one_letter_code
_entity_poly.pdbx_strand_id
1 'polypeptide(L)'
;MRKRNYSPHRGVLSRFDRHFFNGGERFTYIGSGELGGKAHGLAHMKGVLESSLKQRYAPDIAVEIPTLTVVTTDLFDQFMKQNDLYRVAYSGERDDQKALAFQQADLPVQLVGDLRALVQQVHTPLAVRSSSMLEDAMFEPFASVYATKMVPNNQPDADSRFRTLVEAVKFVYASTFFKSAADYMKATHHSTRDEKMAVIIQEVVGGRFGERFYPHISGVMRSYNFYPSGNALPEEGVVDLALGLGRIIVDEGIAWSYSPAYPRANPPYKSIGDLLKQSQLEFWAIRMGGPPAYDPVRETEYMRKYGIEESEYDGTLEHIASTYDPQDGRITIGTSVKGPRVIDFAPILKADLLPLNDLLITLRKTCEDTTGSLVEIEFAVELGRERCAPATFGFLQVRPMVVARAQVDIADGEMSGDGVLLASETVLGNGELDSIRDVVFVDPDRFDIKATREIAAELDGVNRSLVEAKRPYLLVGFGRWGTTDPLGGIPV
;
A
#
# COMPACT_ATOMS: atom_id res chain seq x y z
N MET A 1 -20.19 -2.27 -33.11
CA MET A 1 -19.82 -0.89 -32.72
C MET A 1 -18.50 -0.95 -31.96
N ARG A 2 -17.41 -0.40 -32.51
CA ARG A 2 -16.10 -0.32 -31.84
C ARG A 2 -16.23 0.62 -30.63
N LYS A 3 -16.18 0.09 -29.40
CA LYS A 3 -15.93 0.92 -28.20
C LYS A 3 -14.57 1.60 -28.42
N ARG A 4 -14.57 2.93 -28.60
CA ARG A 4 -13.33 3.71 -28.52
C ARG A 4 -12.88 3.62 -27.06
N ASN A 5 -11.76 2.93 -26.82
CA ASN A 5 -11.03 3.00 -25.54
C ASN A 5 -10.61 4.46 -25.36
N TYR A 6 -11.32 5.18 -24.51
CA TYR A 6 -11.13 6.60 -24.28
C TYR A 6 -10.90 6.77 -22.79
N SER A 7 -9.64 6.70 -22.37
CA SER A 7 -9.23 7.18 -21.05
C SER A 7 -9.38 8.71 -21.03
N PRO A 8 -10.37 9.27 -20.32
CA PRO A 8 -10.75 10.68 -20.47
C PRO A 8 -9.65 11.68 -20.06
N HIS A 9 -8.60 11.23 -19.36
CA HIS A 9 -7.52 12.08 -18.84
C HIS A 9 -6.22 12.03 -19.64
N ARG A 10 -6.17 11.26 -20.75
CA ARG A 10 -5.02 11.29 -21.66
C ARG A 10 -4.74 12.65 -22.29
N GLY A 11 -5.74 13.53 -22.35
CA GLY A 11 -5.56 14.90 -22.83
C GLY A 11 -4.74 15.80 -21.87
N VAL A 12 -4.55 15.38 -20.63
CA VAL A 12 -3.82 16.13 -19.57
C VAL A 12 -2.41 15.55 -19.33
N LEU A 13 -2.17 14.34 -19.81
CA LEU A 13 -0.89 13.64 -19.69
C LEU A 13 -0.14 13.64 -21.01
N SER A 14 1.18 13.67 -20.91
CA SER A 14 2.04 13.68 -22.08
C SER A 14 2.54 12.28 -22.40
N ARG A 15 2.64 11.99 -23.69
CA ARG A 15 3.17 10.71 -24.15
C ARG A 15 4.69 10.68 -23.91
N PHE A 16 5.20 9.57 -23.41
CA PHE A 16 6.63 9.37 -23.26
C PHE A 16 7.33 9.44 -24.62
N ASP A 17 8.38 10.25 -24.71
CA ASP A 17 9.22 10.40 -25.89
C ASP A 17 10.69 10.13 -25.53
N ARG A 18 11.34 9.30 -26.35
CA ARG A 18 12.75 8.90 -26.20
C ARG A 18 13.72 10.03 -26.47
N HIS A 19 13.30 11.08 -27.20
CA HIS A 19 14.15 12.20 -27.62
C HIS A 19 14.05 13.43 -26.68
N PHE A 20 13.38 13.28 -25.54
CA PHE A 20 13.01 14.40 -24.68
C PHE A 20 14.16 14.86 -23.79
N PHE A 21 15.20 15.43 -24.39
CA PHE A 21 16.40 15.90 -23.69
C PHE A 21 16.18 17.12 -22.76
N ASN A 22 14.95 17.63 -22.56
CA ASN A 22 14.67 18.85 -21.77
C ASN A 22 13.24 18.99 -21.21
N GLY A 23 12.41 17.94 -21.12
CA GLY A 23 11.03 18.10 -20.62
C GLY A 23 10.92 18.14 -19.11
N GLY A 24 10.23 19.15 -18.57
CA GLY A 24 9.81 19.18 -17.15
C GLY A 24 8.61 18.29 -16.83
N GLU A 25 8.25 17.36 -17.72
CA GLU A 25 7.04 16.55 -17.59
C GLU A 25 7.25 15.34 -16.69
N ARG A 26 6.71 15.44 -15.47
CA ARG A 26 6.90 14.43 -14.42
C ARG A 26 5.90 13.28 -14.47
N PHE A 27 4.91 13.33 -15.35
CA PHE A 27 3.90 12.27 -15.49
C PHE A 27 3.70 11.98 -16.98
N THR A 28 4.21 10.83 -17.42
CA THR A 28 4.13 10.38 -18.81
C THR A 28 3.52 8.97 -18.97
N TYR A 29 3.23 8.55 -20.20
CA TYR A 29 2.76 7.19 -20.49
C TYR A 29 3.35 6.58 -21.77
N ILE A 30 3.49 5.26 -21.79
CA ILE A 30 3.95 4.43 -22.91
C ILE A 30 2.81 3.53 -23.39
N GLY A 31 2.55 3.53 -24.69
CA GLY A 31 1.50 2.71 -25.33
C GLY A 31 0.20 3.47 -25.63
N SER A 32 -0.84 2.73 -25.99
CA SER A 32 -2.12 3.23 -26.49
C SER A 32 -3.35 2.67 -25.78
N GLY A 33 -3.17 1.85 -24.74
CA GLY A 33 -4.23 1.24 -23.92
C GLY A 33 -4.73 2.15 -22.79
N GLU A 34 -5.25 1.56 -21.73
CA GLU A 34 -5.70 2.28 -20.53
C GLU A 34 -4.56 2.43 -19.51
N LEU A 35 -4.65 3.40 -18.61
CA LEU A 35 -3.65 3.67 -17.56
C LEU A 35 -3.81 2.78 -16.32
N GLY A 36 -4.97 2.15 -16.15
CA GLY A 36 -5.36 1.47 -14.90
C GLY A 36 -5.74 2.45 -13.79
N GLY A 37 -6.30 1.93 -12.70
CA GLY A 37 -6.98 2.74 -11.69
C GLY A 37 -6.07 3.65 -10.87
N LYS A 38 -4.96 3.13 -10.33
CA LYS A 38 -3.99 3.93 -9.56
C LYS A 38 -3.48 5.13 -10.35
N ALA A 39 -3.06 4.89 -11.59
CA ALA A 39 -2.54 5.94 -12.45
C ALA A 39 -3.63 6.95 -12.82
N HIS A 40 -4.86 6.49 -13.03
CA HIS A 40 -6.00 7.35 -13.30
C HIS A 40 -6.32 8.28 -12.13
N GLY A 41 -6.36 7.75 -10.90
CA GLY A 41 -6.53 8.55 -9.67
C GLY A 41 -5.46 9.63 -9.52
N LEU A 42 -4.19 9.29 -9.74
CA LEU A 42 -3.09 10.26 -9.73
C LEU A 42 -3.22 11.32 -10.82
N ALA A 43 -3.57 10.91 -12.04
CA ALA A 43 -3.73 11.82 -13.17
C ALA A 43 -4.87 12.83 -12.94
N HIS A 44 -5.96 12.37 -12.31
CA HIS A 44 -7.10 13.19 -11.96
C HIS A 44 -6.72 14.27 -10.94
N MET A 45 -5.90 13.91 -9.94
CA MET A 45 -5.47 14.85 -8.90
C MET A 45 -4.36 15.81 -9.32
N LYS A 46 -3.58 15.48 -10.37
CA LYS A 46 -2.41 16.27 -10.81
C LYS A 46 -2.71 17.77 -10.92
N GLY A 47 -3.76 18.14 -11.68
CA GLY A 47 -4.10 19.55 -11.89
C GLY A 47 -4.55 20.27 -10.62
N VAL A 48 -5.18 19.55 -9.69
CA VAL A 48 -5.66 20.11 -8.42
C VAL A 48 -4.49 20.34 -7.46
N LEU A 49 -3.57 19.38 -7.35
CA LEU A 49 -2.36 19.50 -6.53
C LEU A 49 -1.45 20.65 -7.00
N GLU A 50 -1.23 20.75 -8.32
CA GLU A 50 -0.36 21.77 -8.93
C GLU A 50 -0.92 23.20 -8.78
N SER A 51 -2.24 23.36 -8.84
CA SER A 51 -2.89 24.68 -8.80
C SER A 51 -3.16 25.22 -7.40
N SER A 52 -3.52 24.36 -6.43
CA SER A 52 -4.12 24.80 -5.16
C SER A 52 -3.21 24.63 -3.95
N LEU A 53 -2.34 23.61 -3.95
CA LEU A 53 -1.61 23.21 -2.74
C LEU A 53 -0.13 23.57 -2.78
N LYS A 54 0.46 23.57 -3.97
CA LYS A 54 1.90 23.81 -4.15
C LYS A 54 2.36 25.16 -3.60
N GLN A 55 1.56 26.22 -3.75
CA GLN A 55 1.91 27.55 -3.24
C GLN A 55 1.58 27.75 -1.77
N ARG A 56 0.60 27.02 -1.23
CA ARG A 56 0.06 27.24 0.11
C ARG A 56 1.03 26.80 1.21
N TYR A 57 1.80 25.75 0.98
CA TYR A 57 2.73 25.17 1.96
C TYR A 57 4.21 25.42 1.64
N ALA A 58 4.50 26.14 0.56
CA ALA A 58 5.85 26.56 0.24
C ALA A 58 6.29 27.74 1.16
N PRO A 59 7.57 27.81 1.56
CA PRO A 59 8.67 26.92 1.18
C PRO A 59 8.80 25.66 2.06
N ASP A 60 7.99 25.52 3.11
CA ASP A 60 8.18 24.48 4.13
C ASP A 60 7.97 23.06 3.60
N ILE A 61 6.94 22.86 2.76
CA ILE A 61 6.62 21.58 2.13
C ILE A 61 6.42 21.75 0.62
N ALA A 62 7.25 21.07 -0.16
CA ALA A 62 7.04 20.88 -1.58
C ALA A 62 6.10 19.68 -1.81
N VAL A 63 4.84 19.97 -2.18
CA VAL A 63 3.84 18.94 -2.50
C VAL A 63 3.95 18.58 -3.98
N GLU A 64 4.24 17.32 -4.27
CA GLU A 64 4.39 16.83 -5.65
C GLU A 64 3.91 15.39 -5.83
N ILE A 65 3.54 15.05 -7.06
CA ILE A 65 3.46 13.66 -7.50
C ILE A 65 4.87 13.28 -7.94
N PRO A 66 5.50 12.23 -7.35
CA PRO A 66 6.83 11.79 -7.77
C PRO A 66 6.85 11.44 -9.26
N THR A 67 7.98 11.69 -9.92
CA THR A 67 8.09 11.45 -11.37
C THR A 67 7.71 10.02 -11.70
N LEU A 68 6.80 9.84 -12.65
CA LEU A 68 6.29 8.53 -13.01
C LEU A 68 5.98 8.38 -14.50
N THR A 69 6.11 7.15 -14.98
CA THR A 69 5.78 6.71 -16.33
C THR A 69 4.85 5.50 -16.27
N VAL A 70 3.75 5.53 -17.00
CA VAL A 70 2.77 4.44 -17.02
C VAL A 70 2.88 3.62 -18.30
N VAL A 71 3.16 2.32 -18.19
CA VAL A 71 3.03 1.33 -19.27
C VAL A 71 1.58 0.90 -19.37
N THR A 72 0.92 1.23 -20.47
CA THR A 72 -0.52 1.03 -20.63
C THR A 72 -0.92 -0.42 -20.96
N THR A 73 -2.20 -0.74 -20.74
CA THR A 73 -2.72 -2.12 -20.79
C THR A 73 -2.62 -2.83 -22.15
N ASP A 74 -2.44 -2.11 -23.26
CA ASP A 74 -2.25 -2.72 -24.58
C ASP A 74 -0.90 -3.44 -24.70
N LEU A 75 0.13 -2.95 -24.01
CA LEU A 75 1.45 -3.59 -23.97
C LEU A 75 1.44 -4.86 -23.14
N PHE A 76 0.60 -4.93 -22.10
CA PHE A 76 0.31 -6.16 -21.38
C PHE A 76 -0.37 -7.19 -22.29
N ASP A 77 -1.43 -6.81 -23.00
CA ASP A 77 -2.10 -7.70 -23.95
C ASP A 77 -1.14 -8.24 -25.02
N GLN A 78 -0.25 -7.38 -25.53
CA GLN A 78 0.76 -7.77 -26.51
C GLN A 78 1.78 -8.75 -25.92
N PHE A 79 2.27 -8.47 -24.72
CA PHE A 79 3.20 -9.33 -23.98
C PHE A 79 2.61 -10.72 -23.73
N MET A 80 1.36 -10.79 -23.30
CA MET A 80 0.68 -12.06 -23.02
C MET A 80 0.50 -12.90 -24.29
N LYS A 81 0.07 -12.26 -25.40
CA LYS A 81 -0.20 -12.95 -26.68
C LYS A 81 1.07 -13.44 -27.36
N GLN A 82 2.12 -12.62 -27.41
CA GLN A 82 3.33 -12.97 -28.15
C GLN A 82 4.11 -14.14 -27.51
N ASN A 83 3.92 -14.35 -26.21
CA ASN A 83 4.61 -15.38 -25.43
C ASN A 83 3.72 -16.58 -25.06
N ASP A 84 2.47 -16.64 -25.53
CA ASP A 84 1.47 -17.66 -25.18
C ASP A 84 1.30 -17.88 -23.65
N LEU A 85 1.37 -16.79 -22.89
CA LEU A 85 1.43 -16.86 -21.42
C LEU A 85 0.08 -17.19 -20.78
N TYR A 86 -1.05 -17.04 -21.48
CA TYR A 86 -2.37 -17.33 -20.92
C TYR A 86 -2.51 -18.78 -20.46
N ARG A 87 -1.83 -19.72 -21.12
CA ARG A 87 -1.84 -21.13 -20.71
C ARG A 87 -1.20 -21.32 -19.34
N VAL A 88 -0.09 -20.64 -19.06
CA VAL A 88 0.60 -20.71 -17.76
C VAL A 88 -0.12 -19.86 -16.73
N ALA A 89 -0.60 -18.67 -17.10
CA ALA A 89 -1.32 -17.76 -16.23
C ALA A 89 -2.58 -18.40 -15.59
N TYR A 90 -3.39 -19.09 -16.41
CA TYR A 90 -4.60 -19.78 -15.95
C TYR A 90 -4.37 -21.25 -15.55
N SER A 91 -3.11 -21.68 -15.46
CA SER A 91 -2.79 -22.99 -14.91
C SER A 91 -2.99 -22.99 -13.38
N GLY A 92 -3.12 -24.19 -12.81
CA GLY A 92 -3.07 -24.41 -11.36
C GLY A 92 -1.65 -24.45 -10.79
N GLU A 93 -0.64 -24.02 -11.56
CA GLU A 93 0.75 -24.02 -11.12
C GLU A 93 0.99 -23.02 -9.99
N ARG A 94 2.07 -23.26 -9.24
CA ARG A 94 2.52 -22.39 -8.16
C ARG A 94 2.97 -21.01 -8.69
N ASP A 95 2.84 -20.00 -7.84
CA ASP A 95 3.17 -18.61 -8.17
C ASP A 95 4.63 -18.41 -8.58
N ASP A 96 5.56 -19.16 -7.97
CA ASP A 96 6.98 -19.12 -8.35
C ASP A 96 7.25 -19.67 -9.76
N GLN A 97 6.51 -20.70 -10.17
CA GLN A 97 6.62 -21.25 -11.52
C GLN A 97 6.00 -20.30 -12.57
N LYS A 98 4.85 -19.69 -12.24
CA LYS A 98 4.24 -18.64 -13.07
C LYS A 98 5.19 -17.47 -13.22
N ALA A 99 5.76 -16.98 -12.12
CA ALA A 99 6.74 -15.89 -12.13
C ALA A 99 7.95 -16.24 -13.00
N LEU A 100 8.50 -17.45 -12.88
CA LEU A 100 9.63 -17.90 -13.71
C LEU A 100 9.28 -17.92 -15.20
N ALA A 101 8.11 -18.40 -15.59
CA ALA A 101 7.66 -18.38 -16.99
C ALA A 101 7.56 -16.95 -17.54
N PHE A 102 7.03 -16.02 -16.75
CA PHE A 102 6.96 -14.60 -17.12
C PHE A 102 8.35 -13.96 -17.19
N GLN A 103 9.30 -14.37 -16.34
CA GLN A 103 10.68 -13.89 -16.40
C GLN A 103 11.37 -14.33 -17.70
N GLN A 104 11.09 -15.54 -18.19
CA GLN A 104 11.64 -16.09 -19.44
C GLN A 104 11.02 -15.50 -20.71
N ALA A 105 9.83 -14.91 -20.62
CA ALA A 105 9.11 -14.33 -21.75
C ALA A 105 9.75 -13.03 -22.27
N ASP A 106 9.58 -12.70 -23.55
CA ASP A 106 10.13 -11.48 -24.14
C ASP A 106 9.17 -10.31 -24.03
N LEU A 107 9.66 -9.10 -23.71
CA LEU A 107 8.83 -7.88 -23.76
C LEU A 107 8.70 -7.38 -25.21
N PRO A 108 7.59 -6.70 -25.57
CA PRO A 108 7.45 -6.10 -26.89
C PRO A 108 8.62 -5.15 -27.23
N VAL A 109 9.15 -5.22 -28.46
CA VAL A 109 10.33 -4.45 -28.89
C VAL A 109 10.18 -2.94 -28.67
N GLN A 110 8.98 -2.41 -28.85
CA GLN A 110 8.68 -1.01 -28.57
C GLN A 110 8.93 -0.70 -27.08
N LEU A 111 8.29 -1.44 -26.17
CA LEU A 111 8.45 -1.28 -24.73
C LEU A 111 9.91 -1.43 -24.28
N VAL A 112 10.65 -2.40 -24.83
CA VAL A 112 12.09 -2.58 -24.56
C VAL A 112 12.89 -1.31 -24.84
N GLY A 113 12.66 -0.68 -25.99
CA GLY A 113 13.34 0.57 -26.35
C GLY A 113 12.94 1.75 -25.46
N ASP A 114 11.68 1.84 -25.04
CA ASP A 114 11.20 2.90 -24.15
C ASP A 114 11.76 2.76 -22.73
N LEU A 115 11.75 1.54 -22.16
CA LEU A 115 12.33 1.25 -20.85
C LEU A 115 13.84 1.52 -20.83
N ARG A 116 14.55 1.21 -21.91
CA ARG A 116 15.99 1.52 -22.03
C ARG A 116 16.25 3.02 -22.02
N ALA A 117 15.44 3.80 -22.73
CA ALA A 117 15.56 5.26 -22.73
C ALA A 117 15.26 5.85 -21.33
N LEU A 118 14.26 5.31 -20.63
CA LEU A 118 13.92 5.73 -19.26
C LEU A 118 15.08 5.52 -18.29
N VAL A 119 15.66 4.32 -18.26
CA VAL A 119 16.76 3.94 -17.33
C VAL A 119 18.07 4.67 -17.60
N GLN A 120 18.28 5.14 -18.83
CA GLN A 120 19.43 5.97 -19.16
C GLN A 120 19.37 7.35 -18.47
N GLN A 121 18.18 7.84 -18.16
CA GLN A 121 17.97 9.16 -17.56
C GLN A 121 17.82 9.06 -16.04
N VAL A 122 17.10 8.04 -15.55
CA VAL A 122 16.76 7.90 -14.13
C VAL A 122 17.82 7.08 -13.38
N HIS A 123 18.33 7.66 -12.28
CA HIS A 123 19.35 7.05 -11.41
C HIS A 123 18.90 6.96 -9.94
N THR A 124 17.64 7.30 -9.68
CA THR A 124 16.96 7.18 -8.39
C THR A 124 16.28 5.82 -8.30
N PRO A 125 16.06 5.28 -7.08
CA PRO A 125 15.28 4.06 -6.91
C PRO A 125 13.87 4.20 -7.49
N LEU A 126 13.35 3.10 -8.04
CA LEU A 126 12.04 3.07 -8.70
C LEU A 126 11.11 2.08 -8.01
N ALA A 127 9.84 2.45 -7.85
CA ALA A 127 8.74 1.56 -7.53
C ALA A 127 8.07 1.14 -8.84
N VAL A 128 8.04 -0.17 -9.11
CA VAL A 128 7.31 -0.76 -10.23
C VAL A 128 6.02 -1.35 -9.68
N ARG A 129 4.90 -0.67 -9.91
CA ARG A 129 3.60 -0.94 -9.29
C ARG A 129 2.60 -1.43 -10.33
N SER A 130 1.79 -2.41 -9.97
CA SER A 130 0.56 -2.77 -10.66
C SER A 130 -0.44 -1.62 -10.67
N SER A 131 -1.19 -1.45 -11.76
CA SER A 131 -2.34 -0.54 -11.89
C SER A 131 -3.43 -1.29 -12.66
N SER A 132 -4.31 -1.99 -11.94
CA SER A 132 -5.33 -2.84 -12.56
C SER A 132 -6.49 -2.00 -13.11
N MET A 133 -7.18 -2.50 -14.12
CA MET A 133 -8.41 -1.88 -14.63
C MET A 133 -9.57 -1.94 -13.63
N LEU A 134 -9.57 -2.96 -12.77
CA LEU A 134 -10.66 -3.21 -11.83
C LEU A 134 -10.44 -2.50 -10.48
N GLU A 135 -9.27 -1.88 -10.30
CA GLU A 135 -8.91 -1.22 -9.06
C GLU A 135 -9.76 0.03 -8.76
N ASP A 136 -10.40 0.58 -9.78
CA ASP A 136 -11.38 1.68 -9.68
C ASP A 136 -12.83 1.16 -9.61
N ALA A 137 -13.06 -0.16 -9.52
CA ALA A 137 -14.39 -0.69 -9.25
C ALA A 137 -14.77 -0.27 -7.83
N MET A 138 -15.48 0.85 -7.75
CA MET A 138 -15.81 1.62 -6.54
C MET A 138 -16.63 0.86 -5.48
N PHE A 139 -16.70 -0.48 -5.51
CA PHE A 139 -17.56 -1.29 -4.64
C PHE A 139 -16.83 -2.46 -3.96
N GLU A 140 -15.56 -2.72 -4.27
CA GLU A 140 -14.83 -3.86 -3.72
C GLU A 140 -13.47 -3.40 -3.17
N PRO A 141 -13.08 -3.78 -1.94
CA PRO A 141 -11.80 -3.38 -1.36
C PRO A 141 -10.66 -4.12 -2.07
N PHE A 142 -10.08 -3.52 -3.11
CA PHE A 142 -8.93 -4.05 -3.88
C PHE A 142 -7.56 -3.87 -3.17
N ALA A 143 -7.57 -3.61 -1.87
CA ALA A 143 -6.34 -3.31 -1.14
C ALA A 143 -5.36 -4.49 -1.18
N SER A 144 -4.12 -4.21 -1.59
CA SER A 144 -2.95 -5.10 -1.45
C SER A 144 -2.93 -6.40 -2.27
N VAL A 145 -3.84 -6.60 -3.22
CA VAL A 145 -3.91 -7.85 -4.01
C VAL A 145 -2.73 -8.00 -4.98
N TYR A 146 -2.23 -6.89 -5.53
CA TYR A 146 -1.22 -6.90 -6.58
C TYR A 146 0.15 -6.41 -6.09
N ALA A 147 1.21 -7.03 -6.60
CA ALA A 147 2.56 -6.81 -6.14
C ALA A 147 3.15 -5.46 -6.56
N THR A 148 4.12 -4.98 -5.77
CA THR A 148 4.98 -3.83 -6.09
C THR A 148 6.44 -4.22 -5.92
N LYS A 149 7.24 -4.09 -6.99
CA LYS A 149 8.67 -4.40 -6.95
C LYS A 149 9.48 -3.10 -6.86
N MET A 150 10.20 -2.93 -5.76
CA MET A 150 11.15 -1.83 -5.57
C MET A 150 12.48 -2.20 -6.22
N VAL A 151 13.06 -1.30 -7.01
CA VAL A 151 14.38 -1.48 -7.64
C VAL A 151 15.32 -0.36 -7.22
N PRO A 152 16.58 -0.67 -6.85
CA PRO A 152 17.51 0.32 -6.32
C PRO A 152 18.06 1.25 -7.40
N ASN A 153 18.12 0.76 -8.65
CA ASN A 153 18.49 1.53 -9.83
C ASN A 153 19.81 2.32 -9.67
N ASN A 154 20.76 1.78 -8.90
CA ASN A 154 21.99 2.42 -8.47
C ASN A 154 23.26 1.81 -9.12
N GLN A 155 23.08 0.85 -10.03
CA GLN A 155 24.18 0.21 -10.74
C GLN A 155 24.85 1.22 -11.68
N PRO A 156 26.19 1.21 -11.82
CA PRO A 156 26.90 2.18 -12.65
C PRO A 156 26.49 2.12 -14.13
N ASP A 157 26.33 0.91 -14.68
CA ASP A 157 25.98 0.70 -16.07
C ASP A 157 24.46 0.65 -16.29
N ALA A 158 24.02 1.24 -17.40
CA ALA A 158 22.61 1.29 -17.77
C ALA A 158 22.03 -0.09 -18.13
N ASP A 159 22.86 -1.04 -18.58
CA ASP A 159 22.40 -2.38 -18.98
C ASP A 159 21.94 -3.21 -17.78
N SER A 160 22.65 -3.13 -16.65
CA SER A 160 22.26 -3.78 -15.40
C SER A 160 20.98 -3.17 -14.83
N ARG A 161 20.90 -1.84 -14.78
CA ARG A 161 19.68 -1.14 -14.36
C ARG A 161 18.48 -1.49 -15.25
N PHE A 162 18.71 -1.57 -16.56
CA PHE A 162 17.67 -1.92 -17.54
C PHE A 162 17.17 -3.34 -17.32
N ARG A 163 18.08 -4.29 -17.09
CA ARG A 163 17.72 -5.69 -16.78
C ARG A 163 16.83 -5.76 -15.55
N THR A 164 17.23 -5.12 -14.46
CA THR A 164 16.44 -5.11 -13.21
C THR A 164 15.06 -4.48 -13.41
N LEU A 165 14.94 -3.40 -14.19
CA LEU A 165 13.64 -2.80 -14.50
C LEU A 165 12.76 -3.75 -15.33
N VAL A 166 13.31 -4.41 -16.35
CA VAL A 166 12.59 -5.40 -17.17
C VAL A 166 12.08 -6.56 -16.32
N GLU A 167 12.92 -7.09 -15.43
CA GLU A 167 12.56 -8.17 -14.50
C GLU A 167 11.44 -7.73 -13.56
N ALA A 168 11.50 -6.49 -13.06
CA ALA A 168 10.46 -5.93 -12.21
C ALA A 168 9.12 -5.76 -12.94
N VAL A 169 9.11 -5.28 -14.19
CA VAL A 169 7.89 -5.19 -15.02
C VAL A 169 7.27 -6.57 -15.26
N LYS A 170 8.10 -7.56 -15.63
CA LYS A 170 7.66 -8.94 -15.83
C LYS A 170 7.09 -9.56 -14.56
N PHE A 171 7.70 -9.29 -13.41
CA PHE A 171 7.22 -9.75 -12.12
C PHE A 171 5.83 -9.16 -11.79
N VAL A 172 5.64 -7.86 -12.01
CA VAL A 172 4.33 -7.21 -11.82
C VAL A 172 3.27 -7.82 -12.74
N TYR A 173 3.58 -8.09 -14.01
CA TYR A 173 2.68 -8.80 -14.91
C TYR A 173 2.36 -10.23 -14.46
N ALA A 174 3.33 -10.95 -13.89
CA ALA A 174 3.10 -12.28 -13.34
C ALA A 174 2.15 -12.22 -12.13
N SER A 175 2.29 -11.20 -11.30
CA SER A 175 1.53 -11.06 -10.05
C SER A 175 0.02 -10.94 -10.25
N THR A 176 -0.44 -10.52 -11.45
CA THR A 176 -1.85 -10.54 -11.84
C THR A 176 -2.47 -11.95 -11.77
N PHE A 177 -1.65 -12.99 -11.86
CA PHE A 177 -2.11 -14.39 -11.92
C PHE A 177 -1.68 -15.24 -10.72
N PHE A 178 -1.16 -14.59 -9.66
CA PHE A 178 -0.83 -15.27 -8.41
C PHE A 178 -2.08 -15.73 -7.66
N LYS A 179 -1.92 -16.69 -6.75
CA LYS A 179 -3.05 -17.28 -6.02
C LYS A 179 -3.89 -16.21 -5.32
N SER A 180 -3.27 -15.25 -4.65
CA SER A 180 -3.97 -14.15 -3.96
C SER A 180 -4.87 -13.34 -4.90
N ALA A 181 -4.34 -12.95 -6.07
CA ALA A 181 -5.10 -12.21 -7.08
C ALA A 181 -6.21 -13.06 -7.71
N ALA A 182 -5.91 -14.32 -8.04
CA ALA A 182 -6.87 -15.23 -8.63
C ALA A 182 -8.03 -15.55 -7.67
N ASP A 183 -7.75 -15.75 -6.39
CA ASP A 183 -8.76 -16.07 -5.38
C ASP A 183 -9.62 -14.85 -5.03
N TYR A 184 -9.01 -13.66 -4.96
CA TYR A 184 -9.76 -12.40 -4.85
C TYR A 184 -10.76 -12.26 -6.01
N MET A 185 -10.28 -12.43 -7.25
CA MET A 185 -11.12 -12.31 -8.44
C MET A 185 -12.28 -13.31 -8.46
N LYS A 186 -12.08 -14.56 -7.99
CA LYS A 186 -13.17 -15.55 -7.86
C LYS A 186 -14.21 -15.17 -6.82
N ALA A 187 -13.81 -14.49 -5.75
CA ALA A 187 -14.70 -14.02 -4.70
C ALA A 187 -15.55 -12.83 -5.17
N THR A 188 -15.03 -12.03 -6.10
CA THR A 188 -15.74 -10.92 -6.75
C THR A 188 -16.63 -11.39 -7.90
N HIS A 189 -17.58 -10.56 -8.34
CA HIS A 189 -18.40 -10.86 -9.53
C HIS A 189 -17.62 -10.71 -10.86
N HIS A 190 -16.31 -10.44 -10.81
CA HIS A 190 -15.47 -10.19 -11.96
C HIS A 190 -14.80 -11.46 -12.51
N SER A 191 -14.63 -11.53 -13.83
CA SER A 191 -13.94 -12.64 -14.50
C SER A 191 -12.44 -12.34 -14.60
N THR A 192 -11.60 -13.31 -14.24
CA THR A 192 -10.13 -13.27 -14.42
C THR A 192 -9.68 -13.12 -15.87
N ARG A 193 -10.57 -13.31 -16.84
CA ARG A 193 -10.29 -13.14 -18.27
C ARG A 193 -10.40 -11.69 -18.75
N ASP A 194 -11.05 -10.83 -17.97
CA ASP A 194 -11.25 -9.43 -18.32
C ASP A 194 -10.20 -8.52 -17.67
N GLU A 195 -9.36 -9.08 -16.78
CA GLU A 195 -8.35 -8.31 -16.08
C GLU A 195 -7.17 -7.94 -17.00
N LYS A 196 -6.84 -6.66 -17.02
CA LYS A 196 -5.67 -6.11 -17.69
C LYS A 196 -4.85 -5.28 -16.72
N MET A 197 -3.54 -5.38 -16.87
CA MET A 197 -2.59 -4.73 -15.98
C MET A 197 -1.81 -3.63 -16.70
N ALA A 198 -1.95 -2.40 -16.23
CA ALA A 198 -0.98 -1.34 -16.51
C ALA A 198 0.13 -1.39 -15.45
N VAL A 199 1.29 -0.83 -15.76
CA VAL A 199 2.43 -0.77 -14.83
C VAL A 199 2.85 0.67 -14.63
N ILE A 200 2.91 1.11 -13.39
CA ILE A 200 3.44 2.41 -12.99
C ILE A 200 4.91 2.23 -12.62
N ILE A 201 5.80 2.98 -13.27
CA ILE A 201 7.21 3.08 -12.93
C ILE A 201 7.40 4.47 -12.32
N GLN A 202 7.59 4.55 -11.01
CA GLN A 202 7.58 5.80 -10.24
C GLN A 202 8.86 5.95 -9.42
N GLU A 203 9.42 7.16 -9.33
CA GLU A 203 10.52 7.45 -8.42
C GLU A 203 10.10 7.25 -6.96
N VAL A 204 10.94 6.59 -6.18
CA VAL A 204 10.69 6.40 -4.74
C VAL A 204 11.05 7.67 -3.99
N VAL A 205 10.11 8.18 -3.20
CA VAL A 205 10.33 9.31 -2.31
C VAL A 205 11.23 8.87 -1.16
N GLY A 206 12.29 9.62 -0.89
CA GLY A 206 13.18 9.37 0.23
C GLY A 206 14.61 9.79 -0.03
N GLY A 207 15.45 9.60 0.99
CA GLY A 207 16.86 9.93 0.97
C GLY A 207 17.74 8.69 0.98
N ARG A 208 18.97 8.84 0.45
CA ARG A 208 20.03 7.83 0.61
C ARG A 208 20.82 8.06 1.90
N PHE A 209 20.93 7.01 2.71
CA PHE A 209 21.71 6.94 3.94
C PHE A 209 22.64 5.73 3.88
N GLY A 210 23.88 5.95 3.46
CA GLY A 210 24.84 4.87 3.20
C GLY A 210 24.34 3.85 2.16
N GLU A 211 24.09 2.62 2.62
CA GLU A 211 23.56 1.52 1.81
C GLU A 211 22.02 1.37 1.89
N ARG A 212 21.31 2.37 2.43
CA ARG A 212 19.86 2.35 2.59
C ARG A 212 19.22 3.52 1.85
N PHE A 213 18.03 3.31 1.32
CA PHE A 213 17.19 4.38 0.78
C PHE A 213 15.75 4.23 1.27
N TYR A 214 15.24 5.26 1.93
CA TYR A 214 13.89 5.27 2.51
C TYR A 214 13.42 6.70 2.80
N PRO A 215 12.10 6.94 2.88
CA PRO A 215 11.55 8.20 3.36
C PRO A 215 11.57 8.27 4.89
N HIS A 216 11.62 9.49 5.44
CA HIS A 216 11.56 9.67 6.89
C HIS A 216 10.18 9.29 7.43
N ILE A 217 9.14 9.52 6.63
CA ILE A 217 7.75 9.22 6.96
C ILE A 217 7.09 8.59 5.74
N SER A 218 6.41 7.48 5.95
CA SER A 218 5.36 7.00 5.05
C SER A 218 4.03 7.05 5.78
N GLY A 219 2.94 7.23 5.06
CA GLY A 219 1.64 7.28 5.71
C GLY A 219 0.47 6.98 4.81
N VAL A 220 -0.62 6.61 5.47
CA VAL A 220 -1.93 6.41 4.85
C VAL A 220 -2.93 7.26 5.61
N MET A 221 -3.64 8.12 4.89
CA MET A 221 -4.72 8.95 5.43
C MET A 221 -6.05 8.42 4.90
N ARG A 222 -6.97 8.09 5.81
CA ARG A 222 -8.34 7.65 5.48
C ARG A 222 -9.34 8.69 5.95
N SER A 223 -10.28 9.03 5.07
CA SER A 223 -11.36 9.96 5.36
C SER A 223 -12.31 9.49 6.45
N TYR A 224 -12.40 8.18 6.68
CA TYR A 224 -13.29 7.59 7.67
C TYR A 224 -12.52 6.61 8.54
N ASN A 225 -12.69 6.76 9.85
CA ASN A 225 -12.17 5.82 10.83
C ASN A 225 -13.31 4.95 11.34
N PHE A 226 -13.29 3.65 11.02
CA PHE A 226 -14.26 2.69 11.55
C PHE A 226 -14.11 2.47 13.07
N TYR A 227 -12.95 2.84 13.64
CA TYR A 227 -12.58 2.60 15.03
C TYR A 227 -12.02 3.88 15.67
N PRO A 228 -12.82 4.94 15.81
CA PRO A 228 -12.36 6.16 16.45
C PRO A 228 -12.05 5.91 17.94
N SER A 229 -11.00 6.56 18.43
CA SER A 229 -10.59 6.49 19.83
C SER A 229 -10.79 7.82 20.55
N GLY A 230 -11.14 7.77 21.84
CA GLY A 230 -11.30 8.96 22.67
C GLY A 230 -12.51 9.79 22.23
N ASN A 231 -12.29 11.08 21.93
CA ASN A 231 -13.35 12.00 21.50
C ASN A 231 -13.44 12.15 19.97
N ALA A 232 -12.63 11.41 19.20
CA ALA A 232 -12.65 11.50 17.75
C ALA A 232 -13.97 10.94 17.18
N LEU A 233 -14.46 11.53 16.11
CA LEU A 233 -15.59 11.02 15.34
C LEU A 233 -15.11 10.17 14.14
N PRO A 234 -15.89 9.19 13.68
CA PRO A 234 -15.54 8.41 12.49
C PRO A 234 -15.23 9.28 11.26
N GLU A 235 -16.02 10.33 11.02
CA GLU A 235 -15.91 11.24 9.88
C GLU A 235 -14.71 12.19 9.96
N GLU A 236 -14.03 12.22 11.10
CA GLU A 236 -12.77 12.96 11.25
C GLU A 236 -11.59 12.20 10.66
N GLY A 237 -11.76 10.92 10.31
CA GLY A 237 -10.75 10.10 9.65
C GLY A 237 -9.63 9.62 10.56
N VAL A 238 -8.64 8.95 9.97
CA VAL A 238 -7.47 8.41 10.67
C VAL A 238 -6.24 8.50 9.77
N VAL A 239 -5.11 8.85 10.36
CA VAL A 239 -3.79 8.84 9.72
C VAL A 239 -2.94 7.77 10.39
N ASP A 240 -2.36 6.88 9.61
CA ASP A 240 -1.30 5.96 10.03
C ASP A 240 0.04 6.49 9.52
N LEU A 241 1.02 6.65 10.41
CA LEU A 241 2.39 7.06 10.06
C LEU A 241 3.40 5.97 10.42
N ALA A 242 4.40 5.78 9.59
CA ALA A 242 5.50 4.87 9.85
C ALA A 242 6.84 5.40 9.35
N LEU A 243 7.92 5.02 10.02
CA LEU A 243 9.28 5.25 9.54
C LEU A 243 9.58 4.28 8.39
N GLY A 244 10.28 4.77 7.36
CA GLY A 244 10.71 3.97 6.23
C GLY A 244 9.61 3.79 5.18
N LEU A 245 9.75 2.77 4.32
CA LEU A 245 8.82 2.50 3.23
C LEU A 245 7.43 2.09 3.77
N GLY A 246 6.37 2.60 3.14
CA GLY A 246 4.97 2.37 3.54
C GLY A 246 4.48 0.92 3.50
N ARG A 247 5.30 0.00 3.01
CA ARG A 247 5.04 -1.45 3.08
C ARG A 247 4.76 -1.90 4.51
N ILE A 248 5.34 -1.28 5.53
CA ILE A 248 5.04 -1.65 6.92
C ILE A 248 3.59 -1.39 7.31
N ILE A 249 2.95 -0.34 6.77
CA ILE A 249 1.52 -0.05 7.01
C ILE A 249 0.66 -1.06 6.26
N VAL A 250 1.06 -1.41 5.03
CA VAL A 250 0.36 -2.36 4.16
C VAL A 250 0.44 -3.80 4.70
N ASP A 251 1.60 -4.22 5.20
CA ASP A 251 1.84 -5.54 5.81
C ASP A 251 1.27 -5.64 7.24
N GLU A 252 0.43 -4.69 7.67
CA GLU A 252 -0.16 -4.59 9.02
C GLU A 252 0.88 -4.60 10.16
N GLY A 253 2.05 -4.00 9.91
CA GLY A 253 3.06 -3.74 10.92
C GLY A 253 2.65 -2.64 11.90
N ILE A 254 3.51 -2.40 12.88
CA ILE A 254 3.29 -1.35 13.89
C ILE A 254 3.47 0.02 13.23
N ALA A 255 2.40 0.82 13.21
CA ALA A 255 2.37 2.21 12.76
C ALA A 255 1.77 3.12 13.85
N TRP A 256 2.09 4.41 13.79
CA TRP A 256 1.52 5.42 14.68
C TRP A 256 0.21 5.96 14.11
N SER A 257 -0.91 5.52 14.66
CA SER A 257 -2.26 5.92 14.24
C SER A 257 -2.78 7.09 15.05
N TYR A 258 -3.34 8.11 14.41
CA TYR A 258 -3.96 9.24 15.12
C TYR A 258 -5.14 9.85 14.34
N SER A 259 -6.03 10.57 15.04
CA SER A 259 -7.09 11.35 14.38
C SER A 259 -6.53 12.71 13.95
N PRO A 260 -6.65 13.10 12.67
CA PRO A 260 -6.16 14.40 12.21
C PRO A 260 -6.87 15.59 12.84
N ALA A 261 -8.06 15.41 13.42
CA ALA A 261 -8.73 16.45 14.23
C ALA A 261 -8.05 16.67 15.59
N TYR A 262 -7.33 15.65 16.10
CA TYR A 262 -6.66 15.65 17.39
C TYR A 262 -5.20 15.16 17.28
N PRO A 263 -4.33 15.82 16.48
CA PRO A 263 -2.96 15.35 16.20
C PRO A 263 -2.07 15.27 17.44
N ARG A 264 -2.38 16.06 18.47
CA ARG A 264 -1.63 16.10 19.73
C ARG A 264 -2.06 15.03 20.73
N ALA A 265 -3.22 14.38 20.51
CA ALA A 265 -3.70 13.32 21.39
C ALA A 265 -2.85 12.07 21.18
N ASN A 266 -2.44 11.44 22.28
CA ASN A 266 -1.82 10.13 22.19
C ASN A 266 -2.89 9.07 21.87
N PRO A 267 -2.54 8.02 21.12
CA PRO A 267 -3.40 6.86 20.99
C PRO A 267 -3.69 6.25 22.38
N PRO A 268 -4.83 5.56 22.54
CA PRO A 268 -5.29 5.09 23.85
C PRO A 268 -4.45 3.89 24.34
N TYR A 269 -3.32 4.15 24.97
CA TYR A 269 -2.51 3.12 25.64
C TYR A 269 -2.81 3.08 27.15
N LYS A 270 -2.87 1.87 27.72
CA LYS A 270 -3.16 1.65 29.15
C LYS A 270 -1.96 2.00 30.05
N SER A 271 -0.75 1.95 29.51
CA SER A 271 0.49 2.29 30.22
C SER A 271 1.59 2.71 29.25
N ILE A 272 2.66 3.34 29.77
CA ILE A 272 3.87 3.64 28.98
C ILE A 272 4.54 2.34 28.49
N GLY A 273 4.47 1.26 29.28
CA GLY A 273 4.96 -0.04 28.84
C GLY A 273 4.23 -0.58 27.61
N ASP A 274 2.92 -0.31 27.51
CA ASP A 274 2.13 -0.69 26.33
C ASP A 274 2.49 0.18 25.12
N LEU A 275 2.69 1.48 25.32
CA LEU A 275 3.18 2.38 24.27
C LEU A 275 4.53 1.89 23.70
N LEU A 276 5.48 1.51 24.56
CA LEU A 276 6.79 1.01 24.12
C LEU A 276 6.69 -0.29 23.32
N LYS A 277 5.76 -1.19 23.69
CA LYS A 277 5.49 -2.42 22.94
C LYS A 277 4.80 -2.17 21.60
N GLN A 278 4.06 -1.08 21.49
CA GLN A 278 3.34 -0.66 20.30
C GLN A 278 4.10 0.42 19.51
N SER A 279 5.39 0.61 19.80
CA SER A 279 6.26 1.49 19.03
C SER A 279 6.97 0.70 17.94
N GLN A 280 7.15 1.34 16.79
CA GLN A 280 7.85 0.73 15.66
C GLN A 280 9.33 0.50 16.02
N LEU A 281 9.79 -0.75 15.94
CA LEU A 281 11.19 -1.15 16.22
C LEU A 281 11.98 -1.48 14.95
N GLU A 282 11.29 -1.69 13.83
CA GLU A 282 11.88 -2.08 12.55
C GLU A 282 11.21 -1.32 11.41
N PHE A 283 11.93 -1.10 10.32
CA PHE A 283 11.43 -0.39 9.13
C PHE A 283 11.96 -1.00 7.84
N TRP A 284 11.18 -0.85 6.76
CA TRP A 284 11.59 -1.28 5.42
C TRP A 284 12.41 -0.18 4.73
N ALA A 285 13.51 -0.57 4.09
CA ALA A 285 14.29 0.29 3.20
C ALA A 285 14.76 -0.46 1.94
N ILE A 286 15.02 0.30 0.87
CA ILE A 286 15.65 -0.22 -0.35
C ILE A 286 17.14 -0.36 -0.07
N ARG A 287 17.71 -1.52 -0.42
CA ARG A 287 19.13 -1.79 -0.28
C ARG A 287 19.88 -1.16 -1.47
N MET A 288 20.78 -0.23 -1.14
CA MET A 288 21.64 0.51 -2.07
C MET A 288 23.10 0.01 -2.06
N GLY A 289 23.39 -1.05 -1.31
CA GLY A 289 24.69 -1.73 -1.30
C GLY A 289 24.91 -2.60 -2.56
N GLY A 290 25.86 -3.53 -2.48
CA GLY A 290 26.09 -4.52 -3.56
C GLY A 290 24.82 -5.33 -3.88
N PRO A 291 24.70 -5.92 -5.09
CA PRO A 291 23.49 -6.65 -5.49
C PRO A 291 23.19 -7.80 -4.51
N PRO A 292 21.91 -8.04 -4.17
CA PRO A 292 21.51 -9.20 -3.37
C PRO A 292 21.71 -10.50 -4.18
N ALA A 293 21.44 -11.64 -3.54
CA ALA A 293 21.30 -12.89 -4.28
C ALA A 293 20.19 -12.75 -5.33
N TYR A 294 20.48 -13.16 -6.57
CA TYR A 294 19.58 -13.04 -7.71
C TYR A 294 18.31 -13.84 -7.47
N ASP A 295 17.17 -13.15 -7.42
CA ASP A 295 15.86 -13.76 -7.18
C ASP A 295 14.74 -12.88 -7.79
N PRO A 296 14.60 -12.89 -9.14
CA PRO A 296 13.69 -12.01 -9.85
C PRO A 296 12.21 -12.31 -9.57
N VAL A 297 11.91 -13.48 -8.98
CA VAL A 297 10.57 -13.91 -8.61
C VAL A 297 10.19 -13.51 -7.18
N ARG A 298 11.13 -12.97 -6.40
CA ARG A 298 10.83 -12.42 -5.07
C ARG A 298 10.52 -10.92 -5.15
N GLU A 299 9.40 -10.53 -4.56
CA GLU A 299 8.98 -9.12 -4.50
C GLU A 299 9.98 -8.26 -3.71
N THR A 300 10.46 -8.78 -2.57
CA THR A 300 11.38 -8.10 -1.64
C THR A 300 12.86 -8.30 -1.99
N GLU A 301 13.20 -8.72 -3.21
CA GLU A 301 14.58 -8.97 -3.66
C GLU A 301 15.56 -7.87 -3.22
N TYR A 302 15.18 -6.61 -3.40
CA TYR A 302 16.00 -5.42 -3.11
C TYR A 302 15.58 -4.68 -1.83
N MET A 303 14.65 -5.23 -1.04
CA MET A 303 14.18 -4.62 0.20
C MET A 303 14.69 -5.39 1.40
N ARG A 304 14.92 -4.69 2.50
CA ARG A 304 15.30 -5.31 3.77
C ARG A 304 14.70 -4.54 4.93
N LYS A 305 14.38 -5.27 6.01
CA LYS A 305 14.03 -4.69 7.30
C LYS A 305 15.28 -4.35 8.10
N TYR A 306 15.30 -3.16 8.68
CA TYR A 306 16.36 -2.65 9.56
C TYR A 306 15.76 -2.27 10.90
N GLY A 307 16.55 -2.37 11.98
CA GLY A 307 16.16 -1.87 13.30
C GLY A 307 16.25 -0.35 13.35
N ILE A 308 15.47 0.29 14.23
CA ILE A 308 15.47 1.75 14.39
C ILE A 308 16.84 2.33 14.77
N GLU A 309 17.75 1.53 15.33
CA GLU A 309 19.12 1.95 15.64
C GLU A 309 19.90 2.36 14.38
N GLU A 310 19.63 1.72 13.24
CA GLU A 310 20.24 2.09 11.96
C GLU A 310 19.73 3.45 11.49
N SER A 311 18.44 3.75 11.70
CA SER A 311 17.85 5.05 11.42
C SER A 311 18.36 6.13 12.38
N GLU A 312 18.68 5.76 13.63
CA GLU A 312 19.33 6.67 14.58
C GLU A 312 20.75 7.04 14.12
N TYR A 313 21.52 6.05 13.65
CA TYR A 313 22.84 6.28 13.04
C TYR A 313 22.76 7.14 11.77
N ASP A 314 21.72 6.94 10.97
CA ASP A 314 21.46 7.73 9.75
C ASP A 314 21.04 9.18 10.08
N GLY A 315 20.76 9.50 11.34
CA GLY A 315 20.34 10.83 11.80
C GLY A 315 18.87 11.14 11.50
N THR A 316 18.07 10.16 11.10
CA THR A 316 16.70 10.39 10.62
C THR A 316 15.63 10.42 11.72
N LEU A 317 15.97 9.96 12.94
CA LEU A 317 15.01 9.90 14.06
C LEU A 317 14.72 11.23 14.74
N GLU A 318 15.61 12.22 14.63
CA GLU A 318 15.53 13.47 15.40
C GLU A 318 14.17 14.18 15.26
N HIS A 319 13.56 14.11 14.08
CA HIS A 319 12.32 14.82 13.75
C HIS A 319 11.05 13.95 13.84
N ILE A 320 11.18 12.67 14.19
CA ILE A 320 10.03 11.73 14.20
C ILE A 320 9.93 10.89 15.47
N ALA A 321 10.91 10.94 16.36
CA ALA A 321 10.95 10.14 17.57
C ALA A 321 10.94 10.99 18.84
N SER A 322 10.43 10.37 19.90
CA SER A 322 10.60 10.79 21.28
C SER A 322 11.46 9.79 22.04
N THR A 323 11.90 10.16 23.23
CA THR A 323 12.74 9.33 24.09
C THR A 323 12.06 9.08 25.41
N TYR A 324 11.96 7.82 25.81
CA TYR A 324 11.54 7.46 27.16
C TYR A 324 12.72 7.59 28.13
N ASP A 325 12.52 8.36 29.19
CA ASP A 325 13.43 8.46 30.33
C ASP A 325 12.95 7.52 31.45
N PRO A 326 13.68 6.42 31.74
CA PRO A 326 13.31 5.50 32.80
C PRO A 326 13.46 6.07 34.21
N GLN A 327 14.29 7.10 34.42
CA GLN A 327 14.52 7.69 35.74
C GLN A 327 13.29 8.49 36.19
N ASP A 328 12.76 9.31 35.27
CA ASP A 328 11.60 10.17 35.54
C ASP A 328 10.27 9.54 35.11
N GLY A 329 10.30 8.38 34.44
CA GLY A 329 9.12 7.69 33.94
C GLY A 329 8.35 8.51 32.89
N ARG A 330 9.06 9.32 32.10
CA ARG A 330 8.48 10.33 31.20
C ARG A 330 8.98 10.17 29.77
N ILE A 331 8.24 10.73 28.83
CA ILE A 331 8.61 10.78 27.42
C ILE A 331 8.97 12.22 27.08
N THR A 332 10.17 12.42 26.56
CA THR A 332 10.68 13.71 26.11
C THR A 332 10.74 13.70 24.60
N ILE A 333 10.19 14.75 23.97
CA ILE A 333 10.19 14.90 22.50
C ILE A 333 11.63 15.01 21.98
N GLY A 334 11.93 14.29 20.90
CA GLY A 334 13.25 14.25 20.27
C GLY A 334 14.17 13.17 20.82
N THR A 335 15.42 13.19 20.37
CA THR A 335 16.45 12.16 20.62
C THR A 335 17.62 12.64 21.50
N SER A 336 17.53 13.85 22.04
CA SER A 336 18.61 14.52 22.79
C SER A 336 18.92 13.88 24.15
N VAL A 337 17.93 13.22 24.76
CA VAL A 337 18.08 12.48 26.02
C VAL A 337 18.48 11.03 25.73
N LYS A 338 19.14 10.36 26.68
CA LYS A 338 19.46 8.94 26.58
C LYS A 338 18.27 8.09 27.04
N GLY A 339 17.88 7.09 26.25
CA GLY A 339 16.84 6.14 26.63
C GLY A 339 16.23 5.44 25.41
N PRO A 340 15.28 4.52 25.63
CA PRO A 340 14.55 3.87 24.54
C PRO A 340 13.83 4.88 23.64
N ARG A 341 13.95 4.69 22.32
CA ARG A 341 13.28 5.54 21.32
C ARG A 341 11.83 5.09 21.13
N VAL A 342 10.95 6.07 20.91
CA VAL A 342 9.54 5.87 20.60
C VAL A 342 9.25 6.60 19.30
N ILE A 343 8.91 5.88 18.25
CA ILE A 343 8.48 6.46 16.98
C ILE A 343 7.03 6.93 17.12
N ASP A 344 6.85 8.18 17.55
CA ASP A 344 5.54 8.77 17.86
C ASP A 344 5.24 10.05 17.05
N PHE A 345 6.17 10.45 16.18
CA PHE A 345 6.10 11.64 15.34
C PHE A 345 5.81 12.94 16.11
N ALA A 346 6.04 12.97 17.44
CA ALA A 346 5.74 14.11 18.29
C ALA A 346 6.42 15.42 17.88
N PRO A 347 7.67 15.44 17.36
CA PRO A 347 8.25 16.69 16.88
C PRO A 347 7.42 17.35 15.77
N ILE A 348 6.74 16.56 14.93
CA ILE A 348 5.86 17.08 13.87
C ILE A 348 4.44 17.31 14.39
N LEU A 349 3.88 16.33 15.11
CA LEU A 349 2.46 16.37 15.50
C LEU A 349 2.15 17.22 16.74
N LYS A 350 3.13 17.41 17.63
CA LYS A 350 2.95 18.12 18.92
C LYS A 350 3.76 19.40 19.02
N ALA A 351 4.98 19.40 18.48
CA ALA A 351 5.84 20.59 18.44
C ALA A 351 5.68 21.40 17.15
N ASP A 352 4.83 20.95 16.22
CA ASP A 352 4.49 21.63 14.96
C ASP A 352 5.72 22.06 14.13
N LEU A 353 6.78 21.24 14.11
CA LEU A 353 7.98 21.52 13.32
C LEU A 353 7.72 21.58 11.81
N LEU A 354 6.65 20.94 11.35
CA LEU A 354 6.21 20.92 9.96
C LEU A 354 4.67 20.89 9.93
N PRO A 355 3.99 21.69 9.09
CA PRO A 355 2.53 21.72 9.02
C PRO A 355 1.95 20.51 8.26
N LEU A 356 2.44 19.30 8.57
CA LEU A 356 2.07 18.06 7.89
C LEU A 356 0.60 17.72 8.11
N ASN A 357 0.10 17.83 9.35
CA ASN A 357 -1.30 17.50 9.64
C ASN A 357 -2.28 18.44 8.91
N ASP A 358 -1.97 19.73 8.86
CA ASP A 358 -2.78 20.73 8.15
C ASP A 358 -2.80 20.46 6.64
N LEU A 359 -1.66 20.03 6.09
CA LEU A 359 -1.56 19.57 4.71
C LEU A 359 -2.45 18.33 4.47
N LEU A 360 -2.40 17.33 5.36
CA LEU A 360 -3.21 16.11 5.24
C LEU A 360 -4.72 16.39 5.32
N ILE A 361 -5.16 17.26 6.22
CA ILE A 361 -6.57 17.68 6.30
C ILE A 361 -7.01 18.38 5.01
N THR A 362 -6.16 19.26 4.47
CA THR A 362 -6.48 19.99 3.24
C THR A 362 -6.50 19.04 2.05
N LEU A 363 -5.51 18.15 1.93
CA LEU A 363 -5.46 17.10 0.91
C LEU A 363 -6.69 16.21 0.95
N ARG A 364 -7.09 15.74 2.14
CA ARG A 364 -8.31 14.94 2.32
C ARG A 364 -9.50 15.66 1.71
N LYS A 365 -9.81 16.88 2.17
CA LYS A 365 -10.97 17.65 1.70
C LYS A 365 -10.92 17.88 0.19
N THR A 366 -9.76 18.28 -0.33
CA THR A 366 -9.56 18.50 -1.76
C THR A 366 -9.78 17.22 -2.58
N CYS A 367 -9.33 16.07 -2.11
CA CYS A 367 -9.57 14.79 -2.75
C CYS A 367 -11.04 14.36 -2.65
N GLU A 368 -11.71 14.58 -1.52
CA GLU A 368 -13.14 14.31 -1.34
C GLU A 368 -13.99 15.16 -2.29
N ASP A 369 -13.72 16.46 -2.36
CA ASP A 369 -14.42 17.39 -3.25
C ASP A 369 -14.20 17.03 -4.73
N THR A 370 -12.99 16.59 -5.09
CA THR A 370 -12.64 16.22 -6.47
C THR A 370 -13.23 14.87 -6.88
N THR A 371 -13.29 13.90 -5.96
CA THR A 371 -13.79 12.54 -6.25
C THR A 371 -15.29 12.38 -5.98
N GLY A 372 -15.90 13.26 -5.19
CA GLY A 372 -17.29 13.15 -4.74
C GLY A 372 -17.52 12.00 -3.74
N SER A 373 -16.47 11.50 -3.10
CA SER A 373 -16.50 10.35 -2.21
C SER A 373 -15.48 10.49 -1.08
N LEU A 374 -15.62 9.68 -0.01
CA LEU A 374 -14.55 9.53 0.99
C LEU A 374 -13.32 8.93 0.31
N VAL A 375 -12.11 9.19 0.82
CA VAL A 375 -10.87 8.76 0.17
C VAL A 375 -9.84 8.16 1.13
N GLU A 376 -9.01 7.30 0.58
CA GLU A 376 -7.74 6.86 1.14
C GLU A 376 -6.61 7.48 0.32
N ILE A 377 -5.63 8.09 0.99
CA ILE A 377 -4.48 8.74 0.38
C ILE A 377 -3.21 8.09 0.92
N GLU A 378 -2.38 7.54 0.03
CA GLU A 378 -1.04 7.07 0.37
C GLU A 378 -0.02 8.17 0.07
N PHE A 379 0.92 8.38 0.99
CA PHE A 379 1.96 9.40 0.84
C PHE A 379 3.29 8.97 1.47
N ALA A 380 4.36 9.69 1.07
CA ALA A 380 5.66 9.61 1.71
C ALA A 380 6.27 11.01 1.83
N VAL A 381 7.11 11.20 2.85
CA VAL A 381 7.76 12.47 3.16
C VAL A 381 9.27 12.27 3.32
N GLU A 382 10.03 13.04 2.55
CA GLU A 382 11.45 13.27 2.78
C GLU A 382 11.62 14.59 3.53
N LEU A 383 12.19 14.55 4.73
CA LEU A 383 12.46 15.75 5.53
C LEU A 383 13.82 16.35 5.15
N GLY A 384 13.94 17.67 5.31
CA GLY A 384 15.20 18.38 5.19
C GLY A 384 16.17 18.00 6.33
N ARG A 385 17.41 17.66 5.97
CA ARG A 385 18.40 17.06 6.90
C ARG A 385 18.79 17.91 8.12
N GLU A 386 18.73 19.23 8.04
CA GLU A 386 19.19 20.12 9.14
C GLU A 386 18.05 20.80 9.91
N ARG A 387 16.88 20.96 9.30
CA ARG A 387 15.81 21.80 9.86
C ARG A 387 14.40 21.23 9.64
N CYS A 388 14.27 19.95 9.29
CA CYS A 388 12.99 19.33 8.87
C CYS A 388 12.43 19.88 7.52
N ALA A 389 12.60 21.18 7.24
CA ALA A 389 12.21 21.86 6.01
C ALA A 389 13.42 22.30 5.15
N PRO A 390 13.26 22.47 3.82
CA PRO A 390 12.07 22.14 3.05
C PRO A 390 11.88 20.61 2.98
N ALA A 391 10.66 20.15 3.24
CA ALA A 391 10.28 18.75 3.11
C ALA A 391 9.68 18.49 1.73
N THR A 392 9.90 17.30 1.19
CA THR A 392 9.21 16.83 -0.03
C THR A 392 8.08 15.91 0.37
N PHE A 393 6.84 16.31 0.09
CA PHE A 393 5.66 15.46 0.24
C PHE A 393 5.31 14.84 -1.10
N GLY A 394 5.52 13.53 -1.22
CA GLY A 394 5.13 12.75 -2.37
C GLY A 394 3.73 12.17 -2.23
N PHE A 395 2.82 12.62 -3.08
CA PHE A 395 1.47 12.06 -3.22
C PHE A 395 1.54 10.78 -4.05
N LEU A 396 1.39 9.62 -3.40
CA LEU A 396 1.68 8.32 -4.01
C LEU A 396 0.44 7.66 -4.61
N GLN A 397 -0.73 7.87 -4.02
CA GLN A 397 -1.98 7.27 -4.47
C GLN A 397 -3.18 7.97 -3.83
N VAL A 398 -4.32 7.93 -4.53
CA VAL A 398 -5.63 8.20 -3.96
C VAL A 398 -6.61 7.15 -4.44
N ARG A 399 -7.47 6.69 -3.54
CA ARG A 399 -8.57 5.76 -3.86
C ARG A 399 -9.86 6.20 -3.19
N PRO A 400 -11.01 6.11 -3.87
CA PRO A 400 -12.31 6.21 -3.22
C PRO A 400 -12.46 5.15 -2.11
N MET A 401 -13.05 5.54 -0.99
CA MET A 401 -13.46 4.66 0.10
C MET A 401 -14.97 4.53 0.12
N VAL A 402 -15.47 3.30 0.18
CA VAL A 402 -16.87 3.04 0.43
C VAL A 402 -17.06 2.78 1.91
N VAL A 403 -17.95 3.55 2.52
CA VAL A 403 -18.45 3.28 3.86
C VAL A 403 -19.88 2.82 3.71
N ALA A 404 -20.13 1.54 3.99
CA ALA A 404 -21.49 1.02 4.03
C ALA A 404 -22.24 1.74 5.14
N ARG A 405 -23.22 2.58 4.80
CA ARG A 405 -24.05 3.32 5.77
C ARG A 405 -25.31 2.55 6.17
N ALA A 406 -25.31 1.22 6.05
CA ALA A 406 -26.48 0.41 6.41
C ALA A 406 -26.81 0.65 7.89
N GLN A 407 -27.92 1.34 8.16
CA GLN A 407 -28.48 1.37 9.50
C GLN A 407 -29.15 0.02 9.72
N VAL A 408 -28.50 -0.84 10.49
CA VAL A 408 -29.09 -2.08 10.98
C VAL A 408 -29.71 -1.76 12.33
N ASP A 409 -31.03 -1.77 12.39
CA ASP A 409 -31.78 -1.62 13.63
C ASP A 409 -32.16 -3.03 14.10
N ILE A 410 -31.52 -3.50 15.18
CA ILE A 410 -31.80 -4.80 15.78
C ILE A 410 -32.54 -4.57 17.07
N ALA A 411 -33.75 -5.10 17.20
CA ALA A 411 -34.51 -5.01 18.44
C ALA A 411 -33.93 -5.95 19.51
N ASP A 412 -34.00 -5.59 20.80
CA ASP A 412 -33.49 -6.44 21.91
C ASP A 412 -34.06 -7.87 21.89
N GLY A 413 -35.30 -8.04 21.42
CA GLY A 413 -35.95 -9.34 21.27
C GLY A 413 -35.34 -10.22 20.19
N GLU A 414 -34.69 -9.64 19.18
CA GLU A 414 -34.01 -10.35 18.09
C GLU A 414 -32.65 -10.92 18.53
N MET A 415 -32.11 -10.44 19.65
CA MET A 415 -30.83 -10.91 20.22
C MET A 415 -30.97 -12.15 21.11
N SER A 416 -32.19 -12.57 21.46
CA SER A 416 -32.45 -13.58 22.50
C SER A 416 -33.46 -14.67 22.13
N GLY A 417 -33.85 -14.77 20.86
CA GLY A 417 -34.81 -15.79 20.38
C GLY A 417 -34.20 -17.18 20.14
N ASP A 418 -35.07 -18.20 20.04
CA ASP A 418 -34.68 -19.61 19.83
C ASP A 418 -33.90 -19.88 18.53
N GLY A 419 -33.94 -18.96 17.56
CA GLY A 419 -33.19 -19.03 16.30
C GLY A 419 -31.82 -18.35 16.34
N VAL A 420 -31.44 -17.74 17.47
CA VAL A 420 -30.19 -17.00 17.62
C VAL A 420 -29.06 -17.96 17.99
N LEU A 421 -28.10 -18.13 17.09
CA LEU A 421 -26.90 -18.93 17.34
C LEU A 421 -25.86 -18.18 18.17
N LEU A 422 -25.66 -16.89 17.88
CA LEU A 422 -24.71 -16.03 18.57
C LEU A 422 -25.16 -14.57 18.45
N ALA A 423 -25.07 -13.84 19.55
CA ALA A 423 -25.37 -12.41 19.62
C ALA A 423 -24.27 -11.71 20.43
N SER A 424 -23.93 -10.48 20.04
CA SER A 424 -22.97 -9.64 20.74
C SER A 424 -23.44 -8.18 20.68
N GLU A 425 -23.44 -7.51 21.83
CA GLU A 425 -23.67 -6.06 21.92
C GLU A 425 -22.41 -5.26 21.51
N THR A 426 -21.28 -5.94 21.33
CA THR A 426 -20.01 -5.35 20.89
C THR A 426 -19.60 -5.98 19.57
N VAL A 427 -19.89 -5.28 18.47
CA VAL A 427 -19.52 -5.68 17.11
C VAL A 427 -18.75 -4.55 16.42
N LEU A 428 -17.96 -4.92 15.43
CA LEU A 428 -17.21 -3.99 14.58
C LEU A 428 -17.85 -3.99 13.19
N GLY A 429 -18.28 -2.82 12.73
CA GLY A 429 -18.97 -2.65 11.44
C GLY A 429 -20.50 -2.80 11.50
N ASN A 430 -21.14 -2.69 10.34
CA ASN A 430 -22.59 -2.71 10.17
C ASN A 430 -22.96 -3.35 8.82
N GLY A 431 -23.96 -4.22 8.83
CA GLY A 431 -24.46 -4.88 7.63
C GLY A 431 -25.43 -6.02 7.95
N GLU A 432 -26.24 -6.38 6.96
CA GLU A 432 -27.16 -7.53 7.01
C GLU A 432 -26.75 -8.51 5.90
N LEU A 433 -26.68 -9.80 6.22
CA LEU A 433 -26.30 -10.87 5.29
C LEU A 433 -27.22 -12.08 5.47
N ASP A 434 -28.33 -12.05 4.76
CA ASP A 434 -29.41 -13.04 4.76
C ASP A 434 -29.17 -14.18 3.75
N SER A 435 -27.99 -14.21 3.14
CA SER A 435 -27.58 -15.26 2.18
C SER A 435 -26.76 -16.40 2.78
N ILE A 436 -26.27 -16.26 4.03
CA ILE A 436 -25.41 -17.25 4.69
C ILE A 436 -26.23 -18.50 5.03
N ARG A 437 -25.74 -19.67 4.63
CA ARG A 437 -26.43 -20.96 4.85
C ARG A 437 -25.64 -21.97 5.66
N ASP A 438 -24.33 -21.79 5.71
CA ASP A 438 -23.39 -22.74 6.30
C ASP A 438 -22.49 -22.04 7.32
N VAL A 439 -22.04 -22.77 8.34
CA VAL A 439 -21.06 -22.29 9.31
C VAL A 439 -19.91 -23.28 9.37
N VAL A 440 -18.70 -22.78 9.14
CA VAL A 440 -17.45 -23.50 9.36
C VAL A 440 -16.86 -23.03 10.68
N PHE A 441 -16.89 -23.90 11.68
CA PHE A 441 -16.49 -23.59 13.05
C PHE A 441 -15.22 -24.36 13.42
N VAL A 442 -14.19 -23.65 13.87
CA VAL A 442 -13.00 -24.26 14.46
C VAL A 442 -13.35 -24.69 15.88
N ASP A 443 -13.26 -25.99 16.14
CA ASP A 443 -13.58 -26.58 17.45
C ASP A 443 -12.61 -26.08 18.54
N PRO A 444 -13.08 -25.35 19.59
CA PRO A 444 -12.24 -24.84 20.67
C PRO A 444 -11.49 -25.94 21.42
N ASP A 445 -12.10 -27.12 21.59
CA ASP A 445 -11.52 -28.21 22.38
C ASP A 445 -10.34 -28.86 21.66
N ARG A 446 -10.21 -28.63 20.35
CA ARG A 446 -9.16 -29.16 19.49
C ARG A 446 -8.22 -28.09 18.95
N PHE A 447 -8.48 -26.83 19.27
CA PHE A 447 -7.66 -25.72 18.80
C PHE A 447 -6.31 -25.69 19.53
N ASP A 448 -5.21 -25.85 18.78
CA ASP A 448 -3.86 -25.60 19.27
C ASP A 448 -3.24 -24.42 18.53
N ILE A 449 -2.87 -23.39 19.30
CA ILE A 449 -2.20 -22.18 18.80
C ILE A 449 -0.87 -22.47 18.10
N LYS A 450 -0.25 -23.62 18.39
CA LYS A 450 0.98 -24.05 17.73
C LYS A 450 0.73 -24.70 16.37
N ALA A 451 -0.49 -25.17 16.13
CA ALA A 451 -0.90 -25.84 14.90
C ALA A 451 -1.67 -24.92 13.93
N THR A 452 -1.63 -23.60 14.14
CA THR A 452 -2.43 -22.63 13.36
C THR A 452 -2.18 -22.71 11.85
N ARG A 453 -0.96 -23.05 11.40
CA ARG A 453 -0.65 -23.28 9.98
C ARG A 453 -1.31 -24.54 9.41
N GLU A 454 -1.38 -25.62 10.20
CA GLU A 454 -2.03 -26.86 9.80
C GLU A 454 -3.55 -26.65 9.74
N ILE A 455 -4.10 -25.98 10.76
CA ILE A 455 -5.50 -25.56 10.79
C ILE A 455 -5.85 -24.70 9.57
N ALA A 456 -5.00 -23.74 9.19
CA ALA A 456 -5.20 -22.94 7.98
C ALA A 456 -5.24 -23.79 6.71
N ALA A 457 -4.38 -24.81 6.59
CA ALA A 457 -4.37 -25.73 5.45
C ALA A 457 -5.64 -26.61 5.38
N GLU A 458 -6.14 -27.07 6.53
CA GLU A 458 -7.41 -27.79 6.62
C GLU A 458 -8.59 -26.89 6.22
N LEU A 459 -8.60 -25.65 6.73
CA LEU A 459 -9.60 -24.63 6.38
C LEU A 459 -9.57 -24.29 4.89
N ASP A 460 -8.41 -24.18 4.24
CA ASP A 460 -8.29 -23.95 2.78
C ASP A 460 -8.96 -25.10 2.00
N GLY A 461 -8.85 -26.35 2.47
CA GLY A 461 -9.54 -27.50 1.90
C GLY A 461 -11.07 -27.39 2.00
N VAL A 462 -11.58 -27.05 3.18
CA VAL A 462 -13.03 -26.87 3.42
C VAL A 462 -13.57 -25.67 2.62
N ASN A 463 -12.89 -24.53 2.70
CA ASN A 463 -13.21 -23.31 1.96
C ASN A 463 -13.35 -23.60 0.45
N ARG A 464 -12.35 -24.28 -0.14
CA ARG A 464 -12.36 -24.63 -1.56
C ARG A 464 -13.61 -25.40 -1.96
N SER A 465 -14.01 -26.38 -1.15
CA SER A 465 -15.22 -27.18 -1.43
C SER A 465 -16.52 -26.35 -1.39
N LEU A 466 -16.62 -25.39 -0.47
CA LEU A 466 -17.79 -24.52 -0.32
C LEU A 466 -17.86 -23.46 -1.44
N VAL A 467 -16.72 -22.88 -1.81
CA VAL A 467 -16.60 -21.94 -2.92
C VAL A 467 -16.94 -22.61 -4.26
N GLU A 468 -16.40 -23.81 -4.52
CA GLU A 468 -16.72 -24.59 -5.72
C GLU A 468 -18.22 -24.93 -5.80
N ALA A 469 -18.84 -25.23 -4.65
CA ALA A 469 -20.28 -25.47 -4.54
C ALA A 469 -21.14 -24.19 -4.55
N LYS A 470 -20.51 -22.99 -4.57
CA LYS A 470 -21.18 -21.68 -4.47
C LYS A 470 -22.12 -21.57 -3.27
N ARG A 471 -21.68 -22.08 -2.12
CA ARG A 471 -22.44 -22.05 -0.86
C ARG A 471 -21.91 -20.91 0.01
N PRO A 472 -22.65 -19.82 0.23
CA PRO A 472 -22.24 -18.76 1.15
C PRO A 472 -22.20 -19.28 2.58
N TYR A 473 -21.11 -18.99 3.29
CA TYR A 473 -20.86 -19.56 4.62
C TYR A 473 -20.16 -18.55 5.53
N LEU A 474 -20.30 -18.76 6.84
CA LEU A 474 -19.62 -18.01 7.90
C LEU A 474 -18.43 -18.83 8.42
N LEU A 475 -17.27 -18.19 8.56
CA LEU A 475 -16.11 -18.76 9.25
C LEU A 475 -16.07 -18.25 10.69
N VAL A 476 -15.93 -19.17 11.64
CA VAL A 476 -15.85 -18.86 13.06
C VAL A 476 -14.65 -19.59 13.64
N GLY A 477 -13.73 -18.84 14.27
CA GLY A 477 -12.58 -19.41 14.97
C GLY A 477 -11.85 -18.36 15.78
N PHE A 478 -10.61 -18.67 16.18
CA PHE A 478 -9.91 -17.94 17.24
C PHE A 478 -8.76 -17.08 16.73
N GLY A 479 -8.51 -15.98 17.44
CA GLY A 479 -7.42 -15.05 17.13
C GLY A 479 -7.67 -14.22 15.88
N ARG A 480 -6.62 -13.57 15.37
CA ARG A 480 -6.66 -12.76 14.15
C ARG A 480 -6.54 -13.65 12.92
N TRP A 481 -7.55 -13.64 12.06
CA TRP A 481 -7.52 -14.36 10.79
C TRP A 481 -6.73 -13.57 9.74
N GLY A 482 -5.96 -14.26 8.90
CA GLY A 482 -5.12 -13.64 7.86
C GLY A 482 -3.83 -13.02 8.39
N THR A 483 -3.48 -13.30 9.64
CA THR A 483 -2.27 -12.76 10.28
C THR A 483 -1.00 -13.44 9.75
N THR A 484 0.10 -12.69 9.66
CA THR A 484 1.44 -13.25 9.39
C THR A 484 2.11 -13.82 10.65
N ASP A 485 1.56 -13.56 11.84
CA ASP A 485 2.02 -14.09 13.13
C ASP A 485 1.17 -15.31 13.56
N PRO A 486 1.70 -16.55 13.43
CA PRO A 486 0.94 -17.76 13.76
C PRO A 486 0.53 -17.86 15.24
N LEU A 487 1.15 -17.08 16.13
CA LEU A 487 0.79 -17.03 17.55
C LEU A 487 -0.32 -16.01 17.83
N GLY A 488 -0.59 -15.11 16.90
CA GLY A 488 -1.63 -14.08 17.00
C GLY A 488 -3.00 -14.54 16.45
N GLY A 489 -3.05 -15.68 15.76
CA GLY A 489 -4.26 -16.23 15.16
C GLY A 489 -3.98 -17.20 14.01
N ILE A 490 -4.96 -17.38 13.13
CA ILE A 490 -4.91 -18.36 12.03
C ILE A 490 -4.42 -17.67 10.74
N PRO A 491 -3.27 -18.08 10.17
CA PRO A 491 -2.73 -17.51 8.94
C PRO A 491 -3.45 -18.10 7.71
N VAL A 492 -4.74 -17.77 7.55
CA VAL A 492 -5.58 -18.22 6.41
C VAL A 492 -5.17 -17.61 5.08
#